data_AF-A0A8D8H286-F1
#
_entry.id   AF-A0A8D8H286-F1
#
_cell.length_a   1.000
_cell.length_b   1.000
_cell.length_c   1.000
_cell.angle_alpha   90.00
_cell.angle_beta   90.00
_cell.angle_gamma   90.00
#
_symmetry.space_group_name_H-M   'P 1'
#
loop_
_entity.id
_entity.type
_entity.pdbx_description
1 polymer ?
#
loop_
_entity_poly.entity_id
_entity_poly.type
_entity_poly.pdbx_seq_one_letter_code
_entity_poly.pdbx_strand_id
1 'polypeptide(L)'
;WVFKVKRGDAEKPDRLKARLVARGFTQKPGFDYTETYSPVAKLDTLRAVLALANENRMFVHQMDVKTAFLNGELAEEIYMTQPEEFQQGNGLVCKLNRSIYGLKQASRAWNDRFHGFISKLGFVRSANDMCLYTRGAGDKKLVLYVNDILLAGTSLKVLEAVKQKLTE
;
A
#
# COMPACT_ATOMS: atom_id res chain seq x y z
N TRP A 1 20.91 -4.29 0.04
CA TRP A 1 19.93 -4.24 -1.06
C TRP A 1 19.32 -5.61 -1.32
N VAL A 2 18.26 -5.67 -2.13
CA VAL A 2 17.78 -6.89 -2.78
C VAL A 2 17.84 -6.66 -4.28
N PHE A 3 18.67 -7.43 -4.96
CA PHE A 3 18.81 -7.41 -6.41
C PHE A 3 17.98 -8.53 -7.04
N LYS A 4 17.30 -8.23 -8.14
CA LYS A 4 16.50 -9.20 -8.90
C LYS A 4 16.57 -8.92 -10.38
N VAL A 5 16.93 -9.92 -11.17
CA VAL A 5 16.75 -9.90 -12.62
C VAL A 5 15.30 -10.28 -12.91
N LYS A 6 14.56 -9.40 -13.58
CA LYS A 6 13.27 -9.72 -14.18
C LYS A 6 13.54 -10.12 -15.62
N ARG A 7 13.52 -11.43 -15.88
CA ARG A 7 13.65 -11.94 -17.24
C ARG A 7 12.49 -11.45 -18.10
N GLY A 8 12.82 -10.91 -19.25
CA GLY A 8 11.84 -10.54 -20.26
C GLY A 8 11.58 -11.68 -21.24
N ASP A 9 10.66 -11.44 -22.17
CA ASP A 9 10.36 -12.37 -23.27
C ASP A 9 11.05 -11.88 -24.56
N ALA A 10 10.85 -12.57 -25.68
CA ALA A 10 11.51 -12.25 -26.96
C ALA A 10 11.39 -10.76 -27.38
N GLU A 11 10.30 -10.09 -26.99
CA GLU A 11 10.02 -8.69 -27.31
C GLU A 11 10.46 -7.69 -26.21
N LYS A 12 10.95 -8.14 -25.05
CA LYS A 12 11.32 -7.27 -23.94
C LYS A 12 12.66 -7.69 -23.33
N PRO A 13 13.64 -6.78 -23.22
CA PRO A 13 14.91 -7.10 -22.58
C PRO A 13 14.75 -7.35 -21.08
N ASP A 14 15.70 -8.11 -20.53
CA ASP A 14 15.83 -8.32 -19.10
C ASP A 14 15.93 -7.00 -18.34
N ARG A 15 15.19 -6.90 -17.24
CA ARG A 15 15.21 -5.71 -16.38
C ARG A 15 15.89 -6.03 -15.06
N LEU A 16 16.96 -5.30 -14.78
CA LEU A 16 17.61 -5.31 -13.47
C LEU A 16 16.80 -4.46 -12.48
N LYS A 17 16.47 -5.03 -11.32
CA LYS A 17 15.85 -4.30 -10.19
C LYS A 17 16.75 -4.36 -8.97
N ALA A 18 16.99 -3.21 -8.37
CA ALA A 18 17.54 -3.07 -7.03
C ALA A 18 16.46 -2.51 -6.11
N ARG A 19 16.38 -3.00 -4.88
CA ARG A 19 15.52 -2.46 -3.82
C ARG A 19 16.32 -2.26 -2.55
N LEU A 20 16.19 -1.08 -1.96
CA LEU A 20 16.63 -0.87 -0.58
C LEU A 20 15.57 -1.46 0.35
N VAL A 21 16.00 -2.30 1.29
CA VAL A 21 15.14 -3.02 2.22
C VAL A 21 15.75 -2.89 3.60
N ALA A 22 14.97 -2.42 4.57
CA ALA A 22 15.37 -2.39 5.97
C ALA A 22 15.51 -3.82 6.50
N ARG A 23 16.43 -4.00 7.44
CA ARG A 23 16.60 -5.26 8.17
C ARG A 23 15.64 -5.30 9.37
N GLY A 24 14.32 -5.27 9.16
CA GLY A 24 13.39 -5.18 10.30
C GLY A 24 13.45 -6.34 11.28
N PHE A 25 14.09 -7.46 10.94
CA PHE A 25 14.42 -8.51 11.90
C PHE A 25 15.37 -8.05 13.01
N THR A 26 16.09 -6.93 12.84
CA THR A 26 16.93 -6.32 13.88
C THR A 26 16.17 -5.29 14.73
N GLN A 27 14.93 -4.95 14.37
CA GLN A 27 14.12 -3.99 15.12
C GLN A 27 13.59 -4.59 16.43
N LYS A 28 13.64 -3.79 17.49
CA LYS A 28 13.18 -4.14 18.84
C LYS A 28 11.81 -3.51 19.13
N PRO A 29 10.80 -4.31 19.52
CA PRO A 29 9.50 -3.77 19.95
C PRO A 29 9.67 -2.86 21.17
N GLY A 30 8.89 -1.78 21.22
CA GLY A 30 8.95 -0.75 22.26
C GLY A 30 10.08 0.28 22.08
N PHE A 31 10.98 0.07 21.10
CA PHE A 31 12.02 1.03 20.74
C PHE A 31 11.88 1.48 19.28
N ASP A 32 11.98 0.53 18.34
CA ASP A 32 11.94 0.83 16.90
C ASP A 32 10.52 0.84 16.32
N TYR A 33 9.56 0.29 17.06
CA TYR A 33 8.13 0.28 16.71
C TYR A 33 7.29 -0.03 17.95
N THR A 34 6.07 0.52 17.98
CA THR A 34 5.07 0.17 19.01
C THR A 34 4.03 -0.81 18.47
N GLU A 35 3.53 -0.57 17.26
CA GLU A 35 2.52 -1.44 16.63
C GLU A 35 2.85 -1.78 15.18
N THR A 36 2.49 -3.01 14.80
CA THR A 36 2.74 -3.57 13.46
C THR A 36 1.49 -4.03 12.74
N TYR A 37 0.35 -4.13 13.45
CA TYR A 37 -0.88 -4.62 12.86
C TYR A 37 -1.31 -3.78 11.64
N SER A 38 -1.53 -4.46 10.52
CA SER A 38 -2.14 -3.91 9.32
C SER A 38 -3.21 -4.89 8.84
N PRO A 39 -4.43 -4.44 8.56
CA PRO A 39 -5.45 -5.33 8.02
C PRO A 39 -5.09 -5.78 6.60
N VAL A 40 -5.59 -6.97 6.25
CA VAL A 40 -5.54 -7.55 4.90
C VAL A 40 -6.97 -7.86 4.50
N ALA A 41 -7.37 -7.49 3.28
CA ALA A 41 -8.75 -7.71 2.86
C ALA A 41 -9.05 -9.21 2.82
N LYS A 42 -10.23 -9.58 3.34
CA LYS A 42 -10.69 -10.97 3.31
C LYS A 42 -11.09 -11.34 1.89
N LEU A 43 -10.79 -12.56 1.47
CA LEU A 43 -11.24 -13.06 0.17
C LEU A 43 -12.76 -13.07 0.06
N ASP A 44 -13.47 -13.30 1.17
CA ASP A 44 -14.93 -13.28 1.19
C ASP A 44 -15.48 -11.87 0.95
N THR A 45 -14.83 -10.84 1.49
CA THR A 45 -15.13 -9.43 1.18
C THR A 45 -14.94 -9.14 -0.30
N LEU A 46 -13.81 -9.57 -0.87
CA LEU A 46 -13.53 -9.38 -2.30
C LEU A 46 -14.60 -10.05 -3.18
N ARG A 47 -14.93 -11.31 -2.89
CA ARG A 47 -15.97 -12.08 -3.59
C ARG A 47 -17.33 -11.42 -3.46
N ALA A 48 -17.72 -10.98 -2.26
CA ALA A 48 -18.98 -10.29 -2.03
C ALA A 48 -19.07 -8.98 -2.82
N VAL A 49 -18.00 -8.18 -2.87
CA VAL A 49 -17.96 -6.96 -3.67
C VAL A 49 -18.12 -7.26 -5.16
N LEU A 50 -17.45 -8.30 -5.68
CA LEU A 50 -17.58 -8.70 -7.08
C LEU A 50 -18.99 -9.24 -7.41
N ALA A 51 -19.59 -10.03 -6.52
CA ALA A 51 -20.95 -10.52 -6.68
C ALA A 51 -21.96 -9.36 -6.72
N LEU A 52 -21.85 -8.42 -5.78
CA LEU A 52 -22.68 -7.21 -5.75
C LEU A 52 -22.44 -6.33 -6.98
N ALA A 53 -21.20 -6.23 -7.46
CA ALA A 53 -20.90 -5.49 -8.67
C ALA A 53 -21.59 -6.10 -9.89
N ASN A 54 -21.59 -7.43 -10.01
CA ASN A 54 -22.29 -8.13 -11.07
C ASN A 54 -23.81 -7.93 -11.00
N GLU A 55 -24.41 -8.13 -9.82
CA GLU A 55 -25.85 -7.96 -9.60
C GLU A 55 -26.33 -6.53 -9.91
N ASN A 56 -25.57 -5.52 -9.46
CA ASN A 56 -25.93 -4.11 -9.60
C ASN A 56 -25.35 -3.44 -10.86
N ARG A 57 -24.79 -4.22 -11.80
CA ARG A 57 -24.16 -3.75 -13.04
C ARG A 57 -23.13 -2.63 -12.80
N MET A 58 -22.30 -2.78 -11.77
CA MET A 58 -21.24 -1.84 -11.45
C MET A 58 -20.03 -2.04 -12.35
N PHE A 59 -19.33 -0.95 -12.63
CA PHE A 59 -17.99 -1.00 -13.21
C PHE A 59 -16.98 -1.41 -12.14
N VAL A 60 -16.01 -2.25 -12.50
CA VAL A 60 -14.96 -2.72 -11.60
C VAL A 60 -13.60 -2.42 -12.23
N HIS A 61 -12.76 -1.66 -11.53
CA HIS A 61 -11.39 -1.34 -11.93
C HIS A 61 -10.40 -1.80 -10.86
N GLN A 62 -9.23 -2.25 -11.30
CA GLN A 62 -8.08 -2.53 -10.43
C GLN A 62 -7.02 -1.46 -10.64
N MET A 63 -6.37 -1.02 -9.55
CA MET A 63 -5.17 -0.18 -9.57
C MET A 63 -4.06 -0.83 -8.76
N ASP A 64 -2.81 -0.69 -9.22
CA ASP A 64 -1.60 -1.05 -8.46
C ASP A 64 -0.92 0.23 -7.96
N VAL A 65 -0.73 0.32 -6.64
CA VAL A 65 -0.04 1.45 -6.02
C VAL A 65 1.47 1.25 -6.15
N LYS A 66 2.09 2.09 -6.96
CA LYS A 66 3.55 2.14 -7.08
C LYS A 66 4.15 2.49 -5.72
N THR A 67 5.10 1.65 -5.29
CA THR A 67 5.89 1.84 -4.08
C THR A 67 5.05 2.14 -2.83
N ALA A 68 3.94 1.43 -2.63
CA ALA A 68 2.99 1.67 -1.54
C ALA A 68 3.63 1.97 -0.17
N PHE A 69 4.62 1.20 0.27
CA PHE A 69 5.26 1.43 1.56
C PHE A 69 6.02 2.76 1.64
N LEU A 70 6.59 3.27 0.54
CA LEU A 70 7.23 4.61 0.50
C LEU A 70 6.24 5.76 0.67
N ASN A 71 4.95 5.52 0.43
CA ASN A 71 3.90 6.49 0.72
C ASN A 71 3.54 6.52 2.21
N GLY A 72 3.90 5.48 2.98
CA GLY A 72 3.69 5.41 4.42
C GLY A 72 4.59 6.37 5.19
N GLU A 73 4.04 7.04 6.19
CA GLU A 73 4.77 7.92 7.09
C GLU A 73 5.20 7.13 8.33
N LEU A 74 6.44 7.34 8.79
CA LEU A 74 6.92 6.71 10.01
C LEU A 74 6.51 7.56 11.21
N ALA A 75 5.90 6.91 12.21
CA ALA A 75 5.62 7.54 13.49
C ALA A 75 6.89 7.61 14.34
N GLU A 76 7.74 6.60 14.23
CA GLU A 76 9.00 6.50 14.94
C GLU A 76 10.17 7.12 14.15
N GLU A 77 11.19 7.60 14.86
CA GLU A 77 12.46 7.97 14.26
C GLU A 77 13.33 6.73 14.07
N ILE A 78 13.52 6.30 12.82
CA ILE A 78 14.25 5.07 12.50
C ILE A 78 15.53 5.38 11.75
N TYR A 79 16.61 4.74 12.18
CA TYR A 79 17.89 4.75 11.51
C TYR A 79 18.20 3.36 10.94
N MET A 80 18.89 3.33 9.80
CA MET A 80 19.43 2.10 9.24
C MET A 80 20.91 2.28 8.91
N THR A 81 21.66 1.18 9.00
CA THR A 81 23.03 1.14 8.48
C THR A 81 23.03 1.57 7.01
N GLN A 82 24.07 2.31 6.64
CA GLN A 82 24.31 2.67 5.26
C GLN A 82 24.35 1.42 4.35
N PRO A 83 23.75 1.46 3.16
CA PRO A 83 23.88 0.37 2.21
C PRO A 83 25.35 0.16 1.84
N GLU A 84 25.75 -1.08 1.55
CA GLU A 84 27.15 -1.44 1.26
C GLU A 84 27.72 -0.64 0.06
N GLU A 85 26.89 -0.41 -0.95
CA GLU A 85 27.18 0.32 -2.18
C GLU A 85 26.98 1.83 -2.03
N PHE A 86 26.64 2.31 -0.83
CA PHE A 86 26.50 3.74 -0.50
C PHE A 86 26.99 4.00 0.93
N GLN A 87 28.31 4.07 1.10
CA GLN A 87 28.93 4.44 2.37
C GLN A 87 29.57 5.82 2.26
N GLN A 88 29.12 6.74 3.11
CA GLN A 88 29.73 8.05 3.31
C GLN A 88 30.24 8.14 4.74
N GLY A 89 31.54 8.41 4.89
CA GLY A 89 32.20 8.54 6.19
C GLY A 89 32.16 7.29 7.05
N ASN A 90 32.96 7.29 8.11
CA ASN A 90 32.97 6.20 9.08
C ASN A 90 31.94 6.46 10.16
N GLY A 91 31.13 5.44 10.49
CA GLY A 91 30.19 5.50 11.60
C GLY A 91 28.87 6.25 11.32
N LEU A 92 28.61 6.68 10.09
CA LEU A 92 27.32 7.31 9.74
C LEU A 92 26.22 6.27 9.48
N VAL A 93 24.98 6.70 9.69
CA VAL A 93 23.74 5.93 9.47
C VAL A 93 22.74 6.75 8.66
N CYS A 94 21.81 6.08 7.97
CA CYS A 94 20.73 6.74 7.23
C CYS A 94 19.50 6.89 8.13
N LYS A 95 19.00 8.13 8.28
CA LYS A 95 17.66 8.37 8.84
C LYS A 95 16.61 8.09 7.78
N LEU A 96 15.59 7.30 8.14
CA LEU A 96 14.47 7.01 7.25
C LEU A 96 13.39 8.09 7.36
N ASN A 97 13.15 8.83 6.28
CA ASN A 97 12.10 9.85 6.22
C ASN A 97 10.72 9.28 5.87
N ARG A 98 10.68 8.08 5.29
CA ARG A 98 9.47 7.37 4.86
C ARG A 98 9.61 5.89 5.21
N SER A 99 8.48 5.21 5.29
CA SER A 99 8.47 3.77 5.48
C SER A 99 9.07 3.06 4.26
N ILE A 100 9.81 1.98 4.48
CA ILE A 100 10.40 1.17 3.41
C ILE A 100 10.11 -0.31 3.64
N TYR A 101 10.30 -1.11 2.58
CA TYR A 101 10.22 -2.56 2.67
C TYR A 101 11.13 -3.09 3.77
N GLY A 102 10.66 -4.10 4.48
CA GLY A 102 11.43 -4.78 5.51
C GLY A 102 11.31 -4.17 6.90
N LEU A 103 10.76 -2.97 7.07
CA LEU A 103 10.36 -2.48 8.40
C LEU A 103 9.14 -3.25 8.89
N LYS A 104 9.09 -3.56 10.18
CA LYS A 104 7.98 -4.32 10.80
C LYS A 104 6.65 -3.58 10.73
N GLN A 105 6.65 -2.26 10.88
CA GLN A 105 5.46 -1.41 10.82
C GLN A 105 5.12 -0.91 9.41
N ALA A 106 5.83 -1.35 8.36
CA ALA A 106 5.72 -0.75 7.03
C ALA A 106 4.30 -0.81 6.45
N SER A 107 3.65 -1.96 6.58
CA SER A 107 2.29 -2.18 6.09
C SER A 107 1.27 -1.33 6.84
N ARG A 108 1.45 -1.17 8.16
CA ARG A 108 0.59 -0.33 9.00
C ARG A 108 0.71 1.14 8.60
N ALA A 109 1.93 1.66 8.47
CA ALA A 109 2.19 3.03 8.02
C ALA A 109 1.52 3.32 6.66
N TRP A 110 1.56 2.36 5.74
CA TRP A 110 0.86 2.47 4.46
C TRP A 110 -0.67 2.46 4.62
N ASN A 111 -1.21 1.52 5.41
CA ASN A 111 -2.65 1.43 5.64
C ASN A 111 -3.21 2.71 6.28
N ASP A 112 -2.52 3.25 7.28
CA ASP A 112 -2.91 4.49 7.97
C ASP A 112 -2.89 5.69 7.02
N ARG A 113 -1.85 5.80 6.18
CA ARG A 113 -1.78 6.82 5.13
C ARG A 113 -2.97 6.71 4.18
N PHE A 114 -3.20 5.52 3.65
CA PHE A 114 -4.30 5.28 2.70
C PHE A 114 -5.65 5.59 3.33
N HIS A 115 -5.86 5.16 4.58
CA HIS A 115 -7.08 5.42 5.32
C HIS A 115 -7.35 6.92 5.48
N GLY A 116 -6.34 7.67 5.93
CA GLY A 116 -6.45 9.12 6.09
C GLY A 116 -6.77 9.81 4.77
N PHE A 117 -6.18 9.35 3.66
CA PHE A 117 -6.46 9.89 2.33
C PHE A 117 -7.89 9.57 1.86
N ILE A 118 -8.28 8.30 1.86
CA ILE A 118 -9.57 7.88 1.31
C ILE A 118 -10.76 8.40 2.14
N SER A 119 -10.57 8.56 3.46
CA SER A 119 -11.60 9.13 4.34
C SER A 119 -11.86 10.60 4.01
N LYS A 120 -10.84 11.37 3.64
CA LYS A 120 -11.00 12.76 3.15
C LYS A 120 -11.78 12.84 1.84
N LEU A 121 -11.78 11.76 1.05
CA LEU A 121 -12.61 11.63 -0.16
C LEU A 121 -14.06 11.18 0.16
N GLY A 122 -14.43 11.11 1.44
CA GLY A 122 -15.78 10.78 1.91
C GLY A 122 -16.10 9.30 1.92
N PHE A 123 -15.09 8.42 1.82
CA PHE A 123 -15.30 6.99 2.02
C PHE A 123 -15.30 6.64 3.51
N VAL A 124 -16.17 5.72 3.90
CA VAL A 124 -16.29 5.21 5.27
C VAL A 124 -15.77 3.77 5.31
N ARG A 125 -14.87 3.49 6.23
CA ARG A 125 -14.31 2.16 6.48
C ARG A 125 -15.36 1.25 7.10
N SER A 126 -15.45 0.00 6.63
CA SER A 126 -16.35 -1.01 7.18
C SER A 126 -15.82 -1.57 8.50
N ALA A 127 -16.72 -1.84 9.45
CA ALA A 127 -16.39 -2.53 10.70
C ALA A 127 -16.16 -4.04 10.51
N ASN A 128 -16.72 -4.65 9.46
CA ASN A 128 -16.60 -6.09 9.19
C ASN A 128 -15.29 -6.45 8.48
N ASP A 129 -14.71 -5.49 7.76
CA ASP A 129 -13.43 -5.59 7.08
C ASP A 129 -12.80 -4.20 6.93
N MET A 130 -11.68 -3.96 7.63
CA MET A 130 -10.99 -2.66 7.65
C MET A 130 -10.34 -2.28 6.31
N CYS A 131 -10.28 -3.21 5.35
CA CYS A 131 -9.85 -2.96 3.99
C CYS A 131 -11.00 -2.60 3.04
N LEU A 132 -12.26 -2.76 3.46
CA LEU A 132 -13.44 -2.33 2.70
C LEU A 132 -13.85 -0.91 3.07
N TYR A 133 -14.09 -0.11 2.05
CA TYR A 133 -14.58 1.25 2.16
C TYR A 133 -15.81 1.44 1.28
N THR A 134 -16.77 2.23 1.75
CA THR A 134 -18.01 2.52 1.02
C THR A 134 -18.30 4.02 0.97
N ARG A 135 -18.98 4.49 -0.08
CA ARG A 135 -19.36 5.90 -0.23
C ARG A 135 -20.68 6.08 -0.98
N GLY A 136 -21.53 6.99 -0.49
CA GLY A 136 -22.84 7.31 -1.07
C GLY A 136 -23.80 6.13 -0.98
N ALA A 137 -24.38 5.90 0.19
CA ALA A 137 -25.31 4.80 0.50
C ALA A 137 -24.84 3.36 0.15
N GLY A 138 -23.55 3.18 -0.17
CA GLY A 138 -23.00 1.88 -0.59
C GLY A 138 -22.89 1.69 -2.10
N ASP A 139 -23.25 2.70 -2.90
CA ASP A 139 -23.18 2.66 -4.38
C ASP A 139 -21.74 2.54 -4.91
N LYS A 140 -20.78 2.90 -4.07
CA LYS A 140 -19.35 2.88 -4.39
C LYS A 140 -18.65 2.07 -3.33
N LYS A 141 -17.86 1.09 -3.75
CA LYS A 141 -17.11 0.19 -2.89
C LYS A 141 -15.65 0.20 -3.31
N LEU A 142 -14.76 0.24 -2.34
CA LEU A 142 -13.32 0.18 -2.54
C LEU A 142 -12.76 -0.89 -1.61
N VAL A 143 -11.94 -1.78 -2.14
CA VAL A 143 -11.19 -2.78 -1.36
C VAL A 143 -9.71 -2.53 -1.53
N LEU A 144 -9.00 -2.27 -0.44
CA LEU A 144 -7.53 -2.19 -0.42
C LEU A 144 -6.95 -3.56 -0.05
N TYR A 145 -6.26 -4.20 -0.99
CA TYR A 145 -5.50 -5.43 -0.75
C TYR A 145 -4.01 -5.17 -0.88
N VAL A 146 -3.38 -4.82 0.25
CA VAL A 146 -1.95 -4.46 0.32
C VAL A 146 -1.62 -3.31 -0.66
N ASN A 147 -1.14 -3.59 -1.86
CA ASN A 147 -0.80 -2.59 -2.88
C ASN A 147 -1.88 -2.46 -3.97
N ASP A 148 -2.79 -3.40 -4.06
CA ASP A 148 -3.87 -3.42 -5.04
C ASP A 148 -5.10 -2.71 -4.49
N ILE A 149 -5.77 -1.94 -5.33
CA ILE A 149 -7.04 -1.30 -5.03
C ILE A 149 -8.07 -1.81 -6.02
N LEU A 150 -9.10 -2.48 -5.53
CA LEU A 150 -10.31 -2.77 -6.30
C LEU A 150 -11.31 -1.63 -6.08
N LEU A 151 -11.76 -1.01 -7.16
CA LEU A 151 -12.78 0.02 -7.17
C LEU A 151 -14.03 -0.49 -7.89
N ALA A 152 -15.17 -0.46 -7.23
CA ALA A 152 -16.45 -0.81 -7.82
C ALA A 152 -17.46 0.34 -7.65
N GLY A 153 -18.23 0.64 -8.69
CA GLY A 153 -19.28 1.65 -8.60
C GLY A 153 -20.19 1.73 -9.83
N THR A 154 -21.35 2.33 -9.65
CA THR A 154 -22.40 2.44 -10.69
C THR A 154 -22.14 3.56 -11.72
N SER A 155 -21.17 4.44 -11.47
CA SER A 155 -20.86 5.57 -12.36
C SER A 155 -19.38 5.60 -12.70
N LEU A 156 -19.08 5.36 -13.99
CA LEU A 156 -17.72 5.42 -14.52
C LEU A 156 -17.07 6.80 -14.30
N LYS A 157 -17.83 7.89 -14.51
CA LYS A 157 -17.37 9.27 -14.26
C LYS A 157 -16.87 9.46 -12.83
N VAL A 158 -17.59 8.90 -11.85
CA VAL A 158 -17.20 8.99 -10.44
C VAL A 158 -16.00 8.12 -10.13
N LEU A 159 -15.90 6.92 -10.72
CA LEU A 159 -14.73 6.06 -10.56
C LEU A 159 -13.47 6.74 -11.11
N GLU A 160 -13.53 7.33 -12.31
CA GLU A 160 -12.39 8.05 -12.88
C GLU A 160 -11.98 9.26 -12.04
N ALA A 161 -12.94 10.01 -11.46
CA ALA A 161 -12.62 11.09 -10.54
C ALA A 161 -11.90 10.59 -9.26
N VAL A 162 -12.30 9.44 -8.72
CA VAL A 162 -11.61 8.81 -7.57
C VAL A 162 -10.22 8.33 -7.96
N LYS A 163 -10.07 7.70 -9.12
CA LYS A 163 -8.77 7.25 -9.65
C LYS A 163 -7.81 8.41 -9.86
N GLN A 164 -8.29 9.52 -10.41
CA GLN A 164 -7.50 10.73 -10.60
C GLN A 164 -6.98 11.24 -9.26
N LYS A 165 -7.86 11.32 -8.24
CA LYS A 165 -7.45 11.71 -6.88
C LYS A 165 -6.43 10.74 -6.28
N LEU A 166 -6.58 9.43 -6.48
CA LEU A 166 -5.63 8.42 -6.01
C LEU A 166 -4.26 8.45 -6.72
N THR A 167 -4.14 9.21 -7.80
CA THR A 167 -2.89 9.37 -8.57
C THR A 167 -2.18 10.69 -8.26
N GLU A 168 -2.83 11.61 -7.55
CA GLU A 168 -2.24 12.85 -7.00
C GLU A 168 -1.30 12.54 -5.82
#